data_AF-A0A951B194-F1
#
_entry.id   AF-A0A951B194-F1
#
_cell.length_a   1.000
_cell.length_b   1.000
_cell.length_c   1.000
_cell.angle_alpha   90.00
_cell.angle_beta   90.00
_cell.angle_gamma   90.00
#
_symmetry.space_group_name_H-M   'P 1'
#
loop_
_entity.id
_entity.type
_entity.pdbx_description
1 polymer ?
#
loop_
_entity_poly.entity_id
_entity_poly.type
_entity_poly.pdbx_seq_one_letter_code
_entity_poly.pdbx_strand_id
1 'polypeptide(L)'
;TRGIFYYGIGGAGTDGPLVAPGTYTVKLTVDGKTVTAPVKVMRDRNTKGSDQDIAESAALSYKIYQDANESARLINHIEIARKQLEDTKKLLESGALGKPADKSLVDATAKLDGQFLEAENKLVHPTIAEGDIKSFRGPIGLYLKFIWLGAEAGNGAADVSGNADFRPTQPEVEVFEMLDKQLGEVKSAVAELDSKGLAEYNGVMEKAGMGRVVAGRME
;
A
#
# COMPACT_ATOMS: atom_id res chain seq x y z
N THR A 1 -11.44 5.61 -1.37
CA THR A 1 -10.13 5.69 -2.05
C THR A 1 -10.29 5.15 -3.45
N ARG A 2 -9.37 5.45 -4.37
CA ARG A 2 -9.52 5.08 -5.79
C ARG A 2 -9.01 3.66 -6.07
N GLY A 3 -9.53 3.04 -7.13
CA GLY A 3 -8.91 1.85 -7.70
C GLY A 3 -7.64 2.22 -8.46
N ILE A 4 -6.63 1.36 -8.40
CA ILE A 4 -5.41 1.48 -9.22
C ILE A 4 -5.55 0.52 -10.40
N PHE A 5 -5.50 1.06 -11.62
CA PHE A 5 -5.55 0.28 -12.85
C PHE A 5 -4.22 0.44 -13.59
N TYR A 6 -3.52 -0.68 -13.80
CA TYR A 6 -2.23 -0.73 -14.49
C TYR A 6 -2.13 -2.05 -15.27
N TYR A 7 -1.29 -2.10 -16.29
CA TYR A 7 -1.09 -3.32 -17.07
C TYR A 7 -0.39 -4.37 -16.21
N GLY A 8 -0.90 -5.61 -16.22
CA GLY A 8 -0.23 -6.73 -15.55
C GLY A 8 -0.48 -6.88 -14.04
N ILE A 9 -1.32 -6.04 -13.43
CA ILE A 9 -1.61 -6.10 -11.97
C ILE A 9 -2.91 -6.82 -11.61
N GLY A 10 -3.65 -7.36 -12.59
CA GLY A 10 -4.89 -8.10 -12.35
C GLY A 10 -4.67 -9.60 -12.17
N GLY A 11 -5.60 -10.28 -11.50
CA GLY A 11 -5.59 -11.74 -11.31
C GLY A 11 -4.47 -12.20 -10.39
N ALA A 12 -3.71 -13.22 -10.80
CA ALA A 12 -2.69 -13.90 -9.99
C ALA A 12 -1.68 -12.95 -9.30
N GLY A 13 -1.39 -11.78 -9.87
CA GLY A 13 -0.51 -10.77 -9.26
C GLY A 13 -1.07 -10.08 -8.01
N THR A 14 -2.39 -10.17 -7.76
CA THR A 14 -3.07 -9.59 -6.58
C THR A 14 -3.85 -10.61 -5.74
N ASP A 15 -4.02 -11.84 -6.23
CA ASP A 15 -4.74 -12.94 -5.53
C ASP A 15 -3.97 -13.50 -4.30
N GLY A 16 -2.72 -13.10 -4.13
CA GLY A 16 -1.83 -13.58 -3.08
C GLY A 16 -1.01 -14.81 -3.48
N PRO A 17 0.09 -15.10 -2.77
CA PRO A 17 1.01 -16.15 -3.15
C PRO A 17 0.46 -17.54 -2.80
N LEU A 18 0.99 -18.57 -3.46
CA LEU A 18 0.74 -19.95 -3.05
C LEU A 18 1.40 -20.22 -1.69
N VAL A 19 0.83 -21.19 -0.97
CA VAL A 19 1.41 -21.69 0.27
C VAL A 19 2.28 -22.92 0.02
N ALA A 20 3.31 -23.10 0.85
CA ALA A 20 4.19 -24.25 0.78
C ALA A 20 3.45 -25.58 1.05
N PRO A 21 3.98 -26.74 0.61
CA PRO A 21 3.48 -28.05 1.02
C PRO A 21 3.42 -28.16 2.55
N GLY A 22 2.29 -28.60 3.09
CA GLY A 22 2.06 -28.58 4.53
C GLY A 22 0.63 -28.95 4.93
N THR A 23 0.37 -28.98 6.23
CA THR A 23 -0.98 -29.16 6.77
C THR A 23 -1.50 -27.84 7.28
N TYR A 24 -2.63 -27.39 6.72
CA TYR A 24 -3.28 -26.14 7.03
C TYR A 24 -4.66 -26.39 7.64
N THR A 25 -5.19 -25.41 8.35
CA THR A 25 -6.59 -25.40 8.78
C THR A 25 -7.35 -24.37 7.97
N VAL A 26 -8.32 -24.80 7.20
CA VAL A 26 -9.24 -23.91 6.49
C VAL A 26 -10.37 -23.54 7.43
N LYS A 27 -10.72 -22.25 7.46
CA LYS A 27 -11.83 -21.68 8.23
C LYS A 27 -12.83 -21.05 7.28
N LEU A 28 -14.09 -21.46 7.38
CA LEU A 28 -15.20 -20.87 6.63
C LEU A 28 -16.20 -20.26 7.62
N THR A 29 -16.56 -19.00 7.40
CA THR A 29 -17.60 -18.31 8.18
C THR A 29 -18.75 -17.94 7.26
N VAL A 30 -19.96 -18.42 7.55
CA VAL A 30 -21.21 -18.09 6.84
C VAL A 30 -22.29 -17.79 7.87
N ASP A 31 -22.97 -16.65 7.74
CA ASP A 31 -24.04 -16.20 8.65
C ASP A 31 -23.66 -16.28 10.14
N GLY A 32 -22.43 -15.87 10.46
CA GLY A 32 -21.90 -15.88 11.83
C GLY A 32 -21.52 -17.27 12.38
N LYS A 33 -21.73 -18.35 11.63
CA LYS A 33 -21.25 -19.70 11.99
C LYS A 33 -19.88 -19.96 11.39
N THR A 34 -18.95 -20.43 12.22
CA THR A 34 -17.60 -20.81 11.79
C THR A 34 -17.46 -22.33 11.78
N VAL A 35 -16.98 -22.88 10.67
CA VAL A 35 -16.52 -24.27 10.56
C VAL A 35 -15.04 -24.31 10.19
N THR A 36 -14.32 -25.31 10.70
CA THR A 36 -12.90 -25.53 10.40
C THR A 36 -12.64 -26.97 9.98
N ALA A 37 -11.68 -27.15 9.06
CA ALA A 37 -11.25 -28.47 8.61
C ALA A 37 -9.76 -28.47 8.26
N PRO A 38 -9.03 -29.57 8.51
CA PRO A 38 -7.65 -29.71 8.06
C PRO A 38 -7.60 -29.94 6.55
N VAL A 39 -6.61 -29.34 5.89
CA VAL A 39 -6.28 -29.55 4.47
C VAL A 39 -4.79 -29.82 4.37
N LYS A 40 -4.43 -30.88 3.65
CA LYS A 40 -3.03 -31.18 3.33
C LYS A 40 -2.71 -30.65 1.94
N VAL A 41 -1.85 -29.64 1.86
CA VAL A 41 -1.28 -29.14 0.62
C VAL A 41 -0.07 -30.01 0.27
N MET A 42 -0.05 -30.50 -0.96
CA MET A 42 1.02 -31.35 -1.47
C MET A 42 1.84 -30.60 -2.51
N ARG A 43 3.14 -30.92 -2.58
CA ARG A 43 4.01 -30.45 -3.65
C ARG A 43 3.50 -30.94 -5.02
N ASP A 44 3.58 -30.09 -6.04
CA ASP A 44 3.31 -30.49 -7.42
C ASP A 44 4.26 -31.64 -7.81
N ARG A 45 3.76 -32.65 -8.52
CA ARG A 45 4.60 -33.76 -9.00
C ARG A 45 5.55 -33.35 -10.12
N ASN A 46 5.25 -32.27 -10.83
CA ASN A 46 6.04 -31.78 -11.95
C ASN A 46 7.14 -30.79 -11.54
N THR A 47 7.08 -30.27 -10.31
CA THR A 47 8.12 -29.36 -9.81
C THR A 47 9.44 -30.09 -9.56
N LYS A 48 10.54 -29.41 -9.88
CA LYS A 48 11.91 -29.89 -9.66
C LYS A 48 12.51 -29.38 -8.34
N GLY A 49 11.88 -28.40 -7.69
CA GLY A 49 12.31 -27.90 -6.40
C GLY A 49 12.01 -28.86 -5.27
N SER A 50 12.82 -28.76 -4.20
CA SER A 50 12.56 -29.47 -2.96
C SER A 50 11.44 -28.80 -2.15
N ASP A 51 10.87 -29.51 -1.18
CA ASP A 51 9.89 -28.92 -0.26
C ASP A 51 10.47 -27.72 0.49
N GLN A 52 11.79 -27.73 0.77
CA GLN A 52 12.49 -26.61 1.39
C GLN A 52 12.59 -25.39 0.45
N ASP A 53 12.96 -25.62 -0.81
CA ASP A 53 13.06 -24.55 -1.81
C ASP A 53 11.72 -23.82 -1.97
N ILE A 54 10.63 -24.59 -2.07
CA ILE A 54 9.27 -24.05 -2.19
C ILE A 54 8.85 -23.32 -0.91
N ALA A 55 9.25 -23.81 0.26
CA ALA A 55 8.97 -23.13 1.52
C ALA A 55 9.67 -21.77 1.62
N GLU A 56 10.93 -21.68 1.18
CA GLU A 56 11.67 -20.42 1.11
C GLU A 56 11.03 -19.44 0.10
N SER A 57 10.59 -19.94 -1.06
CA SER A 57 9.91 -19.16 -2.09
C SER A 57 8.56 -18.60 -1.62
N ALA A 58 7.74 -19.45 -0.99
CA ALA A 58 6.47 -19.05 -0.41
C ALA A 58 6.66 -18.02 0.71
N ALA A 59 7.72 -18.16 1.53
CA ALA A 59 8.03 -17.21 2.59
C ALA A 59 8.39 -15.82 2.04
N LEU A 60 9.22 -15.73 1.00
CA LEU A 60 9.54 -14.45 0.35
C LEU A 60 8.30 -13.84 -0.32
N SER A 61 7.57 -14.64 -1.09
CA SER A 61 6.36 -14.18 -1.79
C SER A 61 5.30 -13.66 -0.82
N TYR A 62 5.18 -14.28 0.36
CA TYR A 62 4.29 -13.80 1.41
C TYR A 62 4.71 -12.46 1.99
N LYS A 63 6.01 -12.23 2.23
CA LYS A 63 6.50 -10.92 2.68
C LYS A 63 6.23 -9.83 1.64
N ILE A 64 6.51 -10.10 0.36
CA ILE A 64 6.22 -9.17 -0.74
C ILE A 64 4.73 -8.82 -0.78
N TYR A 65 3.86 -9.83 -0.64
CA TYR A 65 2.42 -9.64 -0.59
C TYR A 65 1.99 -8.78 0.61
N GLN A 66 2.59 -8.97 1.79
CA GLN A 66 2.31 -8.16 2.97
C GLN A 66 2.68 -6.69 2.74
N ASP A 67 3.83 -6.43 2.12
CA ASP A 67 4.32 -5.07 1.84
C ASP A 67 3.56 -4.36 0.72
N ALA A 68 3.09 -5.11 -0.28
CA ALA A 68 2.15 -4.60 -1.29
C ALA A 68 0.84 -4.14 -0.63
N ASN A 69 0.28 -4.96 0.26
CA ASN A 69 -0.94 -4.61 1.00
C ASN A 69 -0.72 -3.45 1.97
N GLU A 70 0.43 -3.40 2.63
CA GLU A 70 0.80 -2.28 3.49
C GLU A 70 0.93 -0.98 2.69
N SER A 71 1.55 -1.03 1.52
CA SER A 71 1.61 0.11 0.60
C SER A 71 0.21 0.60 0.22
N ALA A 72 -0.73 -0.31 -0.07
CA ALA A 72 -2.12 0.04 -0.38
C ALA A 72 -2.84 0.66 0.83
N ARG A 73 -2.65 0.12 2.04
CA ARG A 73 -3.20 0.71 3.27
C ARG A 73 -2.68 2.13 3.51
N LEU A 74 -1.38 2.35 3.32
CA LEU A 74 -0.77 3.69 3.46
C LEU A 74 -1.31 4.67 2.42
N ILE A 75 -1.41 4.27 1.15
CA ILE A 75 -2.02 5.10 0.10
C ILE A 75 -3.44 5.51 0.52
N ASN A 76 -4.25 4.53 0.95
CA ASN A 76 -5.62 4.78 1.36
C ASN A 76 -5.71 5.77 2.53
N HIS A 77 -4.86 5.59 3.54
CA HIS A 77 -4.77 6.48 4.69
C HIS A 77 -4.39 7.91 4.29
N ILE A 78 -3.36 8.04 3.44
CA ILE A 78 -2.91 9.33 2.92
C ILE A 78 -4.02 10.02 2.13
N GLU A 79 -4.67 9.32 1.20
CA GLU A 79 -5.78 9.88 0.41
C GLU A 79 -6.92 10.41 1.29
N ILE A 80 -7.25 9.70 2.37
CA ILE A 80 -8.27 10.14 3.34
C ILE A 80 -7.83 11.42 4.07
N ALA A 81 -6.59 11.45 4.58
CA ALA A 81 -6.05 12.62 5.28
C ALA A 81 -6.02 13.86 4.35
N ARG A 82 -5.52 13.68 3.13
CA ARG A 82 -5.44 14.72 2.11
C ARG A 82 -6.82 15.26 1.73
N LYS A 83 -7.80 14.38 1.54
CA LYS A 83 -9.17 14.81 1.24
C LYS A 83 -9.75 15.74 2.30
N GLN A 84 -9.47 15.46 3.58
CA GLN A 84 -9.91 16.35 4.67
C GLN A 84 -9.19 17.71 4.63
N LEU A 85 -7.89 17.73 4.33
CA LEU A 85 -7.12 18.96 4.20
C LEU A 85 -7.59 19.79 3.01
N GLU A 86 -7.87 19.17 1.87
CA GLU A 86 -8.44 19.82 0.69
C GLU A 86 -9.80 20.46 0.99
N ASP A 87 -10.69 19.74 1.68
CA ASP A 87 -12.01 20.26 2.07
C ASP A 87 -11.88 21.41 3.07
N THR A 88 -10.96 21.28 4.03
CA THR A 88 -10.65 22.32 5.00
C THR A 88 -10.12 23.58 4.30
N LYS A 89 -9.22 23.42 3.33
CA LYS A 89 -8.70 24.54 2.54
C LYS A 89 -9.82 25.27 1.80
N LYS A 90 -10.73 24.55 1.14
CA LYS A 90 -11.89 25.15 0.46
C LYS A 90 -12.82 25.89 1.42
N LEU A 91 -13.04 25.36 2.62
CA LEU A 91 -13.82 26.01 3.67
C LEU A 91 -13.17 27.33 4.13
N LEU A 92 -11.85 27.31 4.34
CA LEU A 92 -11.05 28.48 4.72
C LEU A 92 -11.10 29.58 3.63
N GLU A 93 -10.97 29.20 2.36
CA GLU A 93 -10.97 30.13 1.22
C GLU A 93 -12.36 30.71 0.94
N SER A 94 -13.41 29.89 1.01
CA SER A 94 -14.79 30.32 0.70
C SER A 94 -15.39 31.28 1.74
N GLY A 95 -14.85 31.29 2.97
CA GLY A 95 -15.41 32.06 4.06
C GLY A 95 -16.76 31.55 4.56
N ALA A 96 -17.10 30.29 4.28
CA ALA A 96 -18.34 29.66 4.76
C ALA A 96 -18.43 29.59 6.31
N LEU A 97 -17.36 29.95 7.03
CA LEU A 97 -17.33 30.16 8.47
C LEU A 97 -17.54 31.64 8.89
N GLY A 98 -18.03 32.49 7.98
CA GLY A 98 -18.40 33.89 8.22
C GLY A 98 -17.57 34.90 7.43
N LYS A 99 -16.26 34.67 7.30
CA LYS A 99 -15.36 35.42 6.41
C LYS A 99 -14.21 34.52 5.95
N PRO A 100 -13.57 34.79 4.79
CA PRO A 100 -12.37 34.08 4.38
C PRO A 100 -11.32 34.12 5.49
N ALA A 101 -10.67 32.98 5.69
CA ALA A 101 -9.61 32.83 6.67
C ALA A 101 -8.36 33.61 6.27
N ASP A 102 -7.47 33.84 7.24
CA ASP A 102 -6.16 34.40 6.97
C ASP A 102 -5.38 33.48 6.00
N LYS A 103 -4.66 34.09 5.04
CA LYS A 103 -3.84 33.37 4.07
C LYS A 103 -2.87 32.39 4.74
N SER A 104 -2.36 32.71 5.93
CA SER A 104 -1.50 31.82 6.72
C SER A 104 -2.13 30.47 7.03
N LEU A 105 -3.45 30.40 7.26
CA LEU A 105 -4.16 29.14 7.52
C LEU A 105 -4.34 28.31 6.25
N VAL A 106 -4.62 28.98 5.13
CA VAL A 106 -4.68 28.35 3.80
C VAL A 106 -3.31 27.77 3.43
N ASP A 107 -2.25 28.54 3.62
CA ASP A 107 -0.88 28.13 3.33
C ASP A 107 -0.41 27.01 4.27
N ALA A 108 -0.78 27.04 5.55
CA ALA A 108 -0.49 25.94 6.49
C ALA A 108 -1.21 24.63 6.09
N THR A 109 -2.47 24.74 5.66
CA THR A 109 -3.25 23.57 5.18
C THR A 109 -2.65 23.01 3.90
N ALA A 110 -2.30 23.87 2.93
CA ALA A 110 -1.66 23.47 1.69
C ALA A 110 -0.27 22.84 1.92
N LYS A 111 0.48 23.34 2.90
CA LYS A 111 1.79 22.78 3.27
C LYS A 111 1.64 21.34 3.77
N LEU A 112 0.73 21.09 4.71
CA LEU A 112 0.54 19.74 5.25
C LEU A 112 0.02 18.77 4.18
N ASP A 113 -0.93 19.20 3.34
CA ASP A 113 -1.39 18.39 2.20
C ASP A 113 -0.23 18.04 1.25
N GLY A 114 0.65 19.00 0.95
CA GLY A 114 1.83 18.78 0.12
C GLY A 114 2.80 17.74 0.72
N GLN A 115 2.98 17.73 2.04
CA GLN A 115 3.82 16.72 2.70
C GLN A 115 3.22 15.32 2.62
N PHE A 116 1.90 15.18 2.75
CA PHE A 116 1.21 13.92 2.51
C PHE A 116 1.30 13.49 1.03
N LEU A 117 1.14 14.42 0.08
CA LEU A 117 1.32 14.16 -1.35
C LEU A 117 2.73 13.65 -1.68
N GLU A 118 3.77 14.24 -1.08
CA GLU A 118 5.14 13.79 -1.26
C GLU A 118 5.36 12.35 -0.76
N ALA A 119 4.69 11.96 0.34
CA ALA A 119 4.70 10.58 0.80
C ALA A 119 3.95 9.65 -0.14
N GLU A 120 2.76 10.05 -0.62
CA GLU A 120 1.95 9.28 -1.57
C GLU A 120 2.70 9.01 -2.87
N ASN A 121 3.40 10.02 -3.41
CA ASN A 121 4.15 9.93 -4.66
C ASN A 121 5.28 8.90 -4.64
N LYS A 122 5.75 8.49 -3.44
CA LYS A 122 6.71 7.38 -3.29
C LYS A 122 6.03 6.01 -3.43
N LEU A 123 4.75 5.92 -3.06
CA LEU A 123 3.94 4.69 -3.09
C LEU A 123 3.27 4.49 -4.46
N VAL A 124 2.68 5.55 -5.02
CA VAL A 124 1.98 5.55 -6.30
C VAL A 124 2.26 6.84 -7.09
N HIS A 125 2.69 6.70 -8.34
CA HIS A 125 3.05 7.86 -9.18
C HIS A 125 1.79 8.58 -9.71
N PRO A 126 1.81 9.93 -9.85
CA PRO A 126 0.67 10.71 -10.34
C PRO A 126 0.11 10.27 -11.70
N THR A 127 0.95 9.82 -12.63
CA THR A 127 0.48 9.38 -13.97
C THR A 127 -0.32 8.07 -13.92
N ILE A 128 -0.20 7.31 -12.83
CA ILE A 128 -1.05 6.14 -12.56
C ILE A 128 -2.36 6.58 -11.88
N ALA A 129 -2.41 7.79 -11.30
CA ALA A 129 -3.65 8.41 -10.82
C ALA A 129 -4.64 8.78 -11.94
N GLU A 130 -4.15 8.87 -13.18
CA GLU A 130 -4.99 9.08 -14.36
C GLU A 130 -5.84 7.85 -14.72
N GLY A 131 -5.56 6.66 -14.15
CA GLY A 131 -6.35 5.44 -14.35
C GLY A 131 -6.18 4.78 -15.74
N ASP A 132 -5.12 5.14 -16.47
CA ASP A 132 -4.77 4.52 -17.75
C ASP A 132 -3.94 3.24 -17.53
N ILE A 133 -4.51 2.11 -17.95
CA ILE A 133 -3.90 0.78 -17.83
C ILE A 133 -2.53 0.68 -18.52
N LYS A 134 -2.15 1.55 -19.47
CA LYS A 134 -0.85 1.49 -20.16
C LYS A 134 -0.08 2.81 -20.08
N SER A 135 -0.09 3.44 -18.91
CA SER A 135 0.69 4.64 -18.64
C SER A 135 2.11 4.31 -18.14
N PHE A 136 3.10 4.35 -19.05
CA PHE A 136 4.54 4.18 -18.74
C PHE A 136 5.29 5.52 -18.67
N ARG A 137 4.59 6.61 -18.38
CA ARG A 137 5.09 7.99 -18.50
C ARG A 137 6.01 8.42 -17.35
N GLY A 138 6.43 7.50 -16.48
CA GLY A 138 7.34 7.77 -15.36
C GLY A 138 7.69 6.50 -14.57
N PRO A 139 8.59 6.60 -13.58
CA PRO A 139 8.93 5.49 -12.70
C PRO A 139 7.72 5.02 -11.90
N ILE A 140 7.54 3.70 -11.78
CA ILE A 140 6.49 3.12 -10.94
C ILE A 140 6.80 3.32 -9.45
N GLY A 141 5.75 3.52 -8.64
CA GLY A 141 5.85 3.65 -7.18
C GLY A 141 6.03 2.31 -6.47
N LEU A 142 6.33 2.35 -5.16
CA LEU A 142 6.59 1.15 -4.35
C LEU A 142 5.49 0.09 -4.45
N TYR A 143 4.21 0.49 -4.45
CA TYR A 143 3.09 -0.45 -4.56
C TYR A 143 3.23 -1.36 -5.78
N LEU A 144 3.44 -0.77 -6.96
CA LEU A 144 3.62 -1.53 -8.20
C LEU A 144 4.94 -2.31 -8.24
N LYS A 145 6.01 -1.79 -7.63
CA LYS A 145 7.28 -2.53 -7.54
C LYS A 145 7.11 -3.83 -6.75
N PHE A 146 6.35 -3.82 -5.65
CA PHE A 146 6.03 -5.04 -4.91
C PHE A 146 5.16 -6.00 -5.72
N ILE A 147 4.14 -5.51 -6.44
CA ILE A 147 3.31 -6.37 -7.29
C ILE A 147 4.16 -7.07 -8.36
N TRP A 148 5.05 -6.34 -9.04
CA TRP A 148 5.92 -6.92 -10.06
C TRP A 148 6.96 -7.87 -9.47
N LEU A 149 7.59 -7.52 -8.34
CA LEU A 149 8.50 -8.44 -7.66
C LEU A 149 7.79 -9.72 -7.20
N GLY A 150 6.54 -9.59 -6.73
CA GLY A 150 5.71 -10.73 -6.34
C GLY A 150 5.33 -11.62 -7.52
N ALA A 151 5.15 -11.04 -8.71
CA ALA A 151 4.95 -11.80 -9.93
C ALA A 151 6.20 -12.60 -10.33
N GLU A 152 7.39 -12.01 -10.21
CA GLU A 152 8.67 -12.67 -10.54
C GLU A 152 9.03 -13.76 -9.52
N ALA A 153 8.90 -13.48 -8.21
CA ALA A 153 9.24 -14.43 -7.15
C ALA A 153 8.16 -15.52 -6.96
N GLY A 154 6.91 -15.20 -7.26
CA GLY A 154 5.75 -16.04 -7.01
C GLY A 154 5.30 -16.84 -8.23
N ASN A 155 3.99 -16.86 -8.48
CA ASN A 155 3.35 -17.77 -9.46
C ASN A 155 3.32 -17.21 -10.90
N GLY A 156 3.94 -16.06 -11.13
CA GLY A 156 3.81 -15.32 -12.38
C GLY A 156 2.62 -14.37 -12.41
N ALA A 157 2.67 -13.42 -13.33
CA ALA A 157 1.57 -12.53 -13.69
C ALA A 157 1.76 -12.01 -15.12
N ALA A 158 0.69 -11.94 -15.90
CA ALA A 158 0.74 -11.53 -17.30
C ALA A 158 1.85 -12.23 -18.10
N ASP A 159 2.91 -11.51 -18.47
CA ASP A 159 3.99 -11.99 -19.34
C ASP A 159 5.17 -12.60 -18.56
N VAL A 160 5.08 -12.72 -17.22
CA VAL A 160 6.12 -13.34 -16.38
C VAL A 160 5.65 -14.69 -15.82
N SER A 161 6.51 -15.70 -15.88
CA SER A 161 6.21 -17.08 -15.45
C SER A 161 6.33 -17.31 -13.94
N GLY A 162 7.03 -16.42 -13.24
CA GLY A 162 7.34 -16.57 -11.81
C GLY A 162 8.42 -17.59 -11.49
N ASN A 163 8.64 -17.82 -10.19
CA ASN A 163 9.68 -18.70 -9.62
C ASN A 163 9.19 -19.47 -8.36
N ALA A 164 7.88 -19.66 -8.19
CA ALA A 164 7.28 -20.28 -6.99
C ALA A 164 7.81 -21.70 -6.66
N ASP A 165 8.34 -22.40 -7.65
CA ASP A 165 8.81 -23.78 -7.54
C ASP A 165 10.25 -23.94 -7.05
N PHE A 166 11.03 -22.86 -7.00
CA PHE A 166 12.46 -22.90 -6.66
C PHE A 166 12.78 -21.92 -5.55
N ARG A 167 13.92 -22.10 -4.90
CA ARG A 167 14.41 -21.15 -3.91
C ARG A 167 14.50 -19.75 -4.51
N PRO A 168 14.25 -18.70 -3.72
CA PRO A 168 14.46 -17.33 -4.17
C PRO A 168 15.85 -17.13 -4.74
N THR A 169 15.92 -16.38 -5.84
CA THR A 169 17.20 -15.94 -6.37
C THR A 169 17.79 -14.87 -5.45
N GLN A 170 19.12 -14.76 -5.42
CA GLN A 170 19.78 -13.73 -4.62
C GLN A 170 19.31 -12.31 -5.00
N PRO A 171 19.13 -11.95 -6.30
CA PRO A 171 18.58 -10.66 -6.67
C PRO A 171 17.14 -10.42 -6.18
N GLU A 172 16.26 -11.42 -6.17
CA GLU A 172 14.89 -11.27 -5.62
C GLU A 172 14.92 -10.85 -4.16
N VAL A 173 15.79 -11.49 -3.36
CA VAL A 173 15.96 -11.19 -1.93
C VAL A 173 16.52 -9.78 -1.74
N GLU A 174 17.56 -9.41 -2.46
CA GLU A 174 18.20 -8.09 -2.34
C GLU A 174 17.25 -6.96 -2.78
N VAL A 175 16.49 -7.16 -3.84
CA VAL A 175 15.48 -6.19 -4.30
C VAL A 175 14.37 -6.09 -3.26
N PHE A 176 13.88 -7.21 -2.70
CA PHE A 176 12.88 -7.18 -1.63
C PHE A 176 13.37 -6.35 -0.44
N GLU A 177 14.57 -6.62 0.08
CA GLU A 177 15.15 -5.89 1.23
C GLU A 177 15.29 -4.39 0.94
N MET A 178 15.68 -4.03 -0.28
CA MET A 178 15.75 -2.63 -0.71
C MET A 178 14.38 -1.96 -0.70
N LEU A 179 13.35 -2.63 -1.21
CA LEU A 179 11.99 -2.09 -1.29
C LEU A 179 11.32 -2.02 0.09
N ASP A 180 11.49 -3.05 0.92
CA ASP A 180 11.01 -3.09 2.31
C ASP A 180 11.59 -1.92 3.12
N LYS A 181 12.90 -1.67 3.00
CA LYS A 181 13.53 -0.50 3.62
C LYS A 181 12.90 0.82 3.15
N GLN A 182 12.68 0.98 1.84
CA GLN A 182 12.03 2.18 1.29
C GLN A 182 10.59 2.33 1.82
N LEU A 183 9.84 1.23 1.95
CA LEU A 183 8.51 1.24 2.54
C LEU A 183 8.56 1.65 4.03
N GLY A 184 9.52 1.13 4.80
CA GLY A 184 9.75 1.52 6.20
C GLY A 184 10.04 3.02 6.37
N GLU A 185 10.80 3.61 5.45
CA GLU A 185 11.05 5.06 5.42
C GLU A 185 9.77 5.86 5.15
N VAL A 186 8.93 5.42 4.21
CA VAL A 186 7.62 6.06 3.94
C VAL A 186 6.69 5.93 5.13
N LYS A 187 6.60 4.74 5.74
CA LYS A 187 5.81 4.49 6.95
C LYS A 187 6.19 5.44 8.08
N SER A 188 7.49 5.59 8.32
CA SER A 188 8.02 6.48 9.35
C SER A 188 7.68 7.94 9.05
N ALA A 189 7.78 8.37 7.79
CA ALA A 189 7.41 9.72 7.39
C ALA A 189 5.91 9.99 7.58
N VAL A 190 5.04 9.06 7.18
CA VAL A 190 3.58 9.19 7.38
C VAL A 190 3.23 9.21 8.87
N ALA A 191 3.84 8.34 9.68
CA ALA A 191 3.61 8.34 11.13
C ALA A 191 4.06 9.65 11.81
N GLU A 192 5.14 10.26 11.33
CA GLU A 192 5.58 11.59 11.81
C GLU A 192 4.60 12.69 11.40
N LEU A 193 4.05 12.64 10.18
CA LEU A 193 2.99 13.56 9.73
C LEU A 193 1.72 13.39 10.56
N ASP A 194 1.31 12.16 10.84
CA ASP A 194 0.12 11.85 11.64
C ASP A 194 0.28 12.31 13.10
N SER A 195 1.47 12.13 13.67
CA SER A 195 1.70 12.45 15.08
C SER A 195 2.04 13.92 15.29
N LYS A 196 3.09 14.43 14.64
CA LYS A 196 3.58 15.80 14.83
C LYS A 196 2.98 16.77 13.84
N GLY A 197 2.93 16.41 12.55
CA GLY A 197 2.39 17.28 11.51
C GLY A 197 0.94 17.71 11.78
N LEU A 198 0.06 16.76 12.09
CA LEU A 198 -1.33 17.04 12.45
C LEU A 198 -1.46 17.76 13.80
N ALA A 199 -0.61 17.46 14.78
CA ALA A 199 -0.66 18.16 16.07
C ALA A 199 -0.28 19.64 15.93
N GLU A 200 0.80 19.92 15.20
CA GLU A 200 1.23 21.29 14.89
C GLU A 200 0.16 22.04 14.09
N TYR A 201 -0.37 21.40 13.04
CA TYR A 201 -1.45 21.96 12.22
C TYR A 201 -2.71 22.26 13.05
N ASN A 202 -3.18 21.30 13.84
CA ASN A 202 -4.35 21.48 14.69
C ASN A 202 -4.12 22.58 15.75
N GLY A 203 -2.90 22.72 16.29
CA GLY A 203 -2.57 23.82 17.19
C GLY A 203 -2.64 25.20 16.52
N VAL A 204 -2.30 25.31 15.23
CA VAL A 204 -2.48 26.54 14.44
C VAL A 204 -3.98 26.81 14.21
N MET A 205 -4.74 25.78 13.85
CA MET A 205 -6.18 25.88 13.59
C MET A 205 -6.97 26.29 14.85
N GLU A 206 -6.67 25.68 16.00
CA GLU A 206 -7.31 25.97 17.29
C GLU A 206 -7.09 27.42 17.75
N LYS A 207 -5.87 27.94 17.59
CA LYS A 207 -5.55 29.36 17.90
C LYS A 207 -6.37 30.34 17.06
N ALA A 208 -6.78 29.92 15.87
CA ALA A 208 -7.65 30.69 14.99
C ALA A 208 -9.16 30.44 15.24
N GLY A 209 -9.52 29.63 16.24
CA GLY A 209 -10.91 29.29 16.54
C GLY A 209 -11.53 28.29 15.57
N MET A 210 -10.71 27.56 14.81
CA MET A 210 -11.16 26.56 13.83
C MET A 210 -11.23 25.15 14.45
N GLY A 211 -12.08 24.30 13.85
CA GLY A 211 -12.18 22.88 14.23
C GLY A 211 -10.93 22.07 13.87
N ARG A 212 -10.78 20.90 14.51
CA ARG A 212 -9.64 19.99 14.31
C ARG A 212 -9.85 19.11 13.08
N VAL A 213 -8.75 18.77 12.40
CA VAL A 213 -8.70 17.73 11.37
C VAL A 213 -8.22 16.43 12.02
N VAL A 214 -8.82 15.30 11.66
CA VAL A 214 -8.54 13.98 12.24
C VAL A 214 -8.21 13.02 11.10
N ALA A 215 -6.94 12.66 10.93
CA ALA A 215 -6.59 11.57 10.02
C ALA A 215 -7.33 10.30 10.48
N GLY A 216 -7.92 9.57 9.51
CA GLY A 216 -8.55 8.28 9.79
C GLY A 216 -7.56 7.36 10.49
N ARG A 217 -8.02 6.46 11.38
CA ARG A 217 -7.10 5.48 11.95
C ARG A 217 -6.75 4.44 10.88
N MET A 218 -5.48 4.05 10.83
CA MET A 218 -5.10 2.78 10.22
C MET A 218 -5.62 1.65 11.13
N GLU A 219 -6.74 1.04 10.77
CA GLU A 219 -7.19 -0.25 11.34
C GLU A 219 -6.73 -1.42 10.47
#